data_AF-A0A7K9HXF7-F1
#
_entry.id   AF-A0A7K9HXF7-F1
#
_cell.length_a   1.000
_cell.length_b   1.000
_cell.length_c   1.000
_cell.angle_alpha   90.00
_cell.angle_beta   90.00
_cell.angle_gamma   90.00
#
_symmetry.space_group_name_H-M   'P 1'
#
loop_
_entity.id
_entity.type
_entity.pdbx_description
1 polymer ?
#
loop_
_entity_poly.entity_id
_entity_poly.type
_entity_poly.pdbx_seq_one_letter_code
_entity_poly.pdbx_strand_id
1 'polypeptide(L)'
;PRLLRPPDPRVELDSVTSLAKGLLSDTKDLLATLKSRFPAEGEHKLDSLPVLSMSALELANIQQVAALWRLSSDLQRYRRLLEWLRRAGSGLRALEPELSSLQGRLERILRRLELLV
;
A
#
# COMPACT_ATOMS: atom_id res chain seq x y z
N PRO A 1 -13.31 -28.17 -21.63
CA PRO A 1 -12.26 -27.16 -21.33
C PRO A 1 -12.82 -25.73 -21.41
N ARG A 2 -13.22 -25.14 -20.28
CA ARG A 2 -13.60 -23.72 -20.24
C ARG A 2 -12.31 -22.91 -20.32
N LEU A 3 -12.07 -22.29 -21.48
CA LEU A 3 -11.02 -21.28 -21.62
C LEU A 3 -11.41 -20.13 -20.68
N LEU A 4 -10.73 -20.04 -19.53
CA LEU A 4 -10.83 -18.89 -18.64
C LEU A 4 -10.38 -17.68 -19.45
N ARG A 5 -11.33 -16.81 -19.81
CA ARG A 5 -11.04 -15.56 -20.51
C ARG A 5 -10.06 -14.76 -19.63
N PRO A 6 -8.95 -14.26 -20.18
CA PRO A 6 -8.04 -13.42 -19.40
C PRO A 6 -8.81 -12.22 -18.82
N PRO A 7 -8.55 -11.84 -17.56
CA PRO A 7 -9.24 -10.73 -16.92
C PRO A 7 -9.03 -9.43 -17.70
N ASP A 8 -10.07 -8.59 -17.76
CA ASP A 8 -10.00 -7.30 -18.45
C ASP A 8 -9.07 -6.35 -17.65
N PRO A 9 -7.96 -5.87 -18.24
CA PRO A 9 -7.00 -5.03 -17.53
C PRO A 9 -7.60 -3.71 -17.04
N ARG A 10 -8.68 -3.21 -17.68
CA ARG A 10 -9.37 -1.99 -17.22
C ARG A 10 -10.10 -2.24 -15.91
N VAL A 11 -10.78 -3.37 -15.81
CA VAL A 11 -11.51 -3.77 -14.60
C VAL A 11 -10.54 -4.00 -13.43
N GLU A 12 -9.39 -4.62 -13.70
CA GLU A 12 -8.35 -4.82 -12.69
C GLU A 12 -7.72 -3.48 -12.27
N LEU A 13 -7.47 -2.55 -13.19
CA LEU A 13 -6.95 -1.22 -12.88
C LEU A 13 -7.95 -0.36 -12.06
N ASP A 14 -9.23 -0.40 -12.40
CA ASP A 14 -10.29 0.26 -11.64
C ASP A 14 -10.39 -0.32 -10.22
N SER A 15 -10.26 -1.65 -10.11
CA SER A 15 -10.23 -2.35 -8.82
C SER A 15 -9.01 -1.94 -7.99
N VAL A 16 -7.81 -1.88 -8.58
CA VAL A 16 -6.59 -1.39 -7.93
C VAL A 16 -6.78 0.06 -7.46
N THR A 17 -7.35 0.92 -8.30
CA THR A 17 -7.59 2.33 -7.98
C THR A 17 -8.56 2.49 -6.80
N SER A 18 -9.65 1.73 -6.80
CA SER A 18 -10.63 1.72 -5.69
C SER A 18 -9.99 1.23 -4.39
N LEU A 19 -9.21 0.15 -4.45
CA LEU A 19 -8.47 -0.36 -3.29
C LEU A 19 -7.43 0.64 -2.78
N ALA A 20 -6.72 1.33 -3.67
CA ALA A 20 -5.72 2.34 -3.31
C ALA A 20 -6.36 3.55 -2.60
N LYS A 21 -7.53 4.01 -3.07
CA LYS A 21 -8.31 5.06 -2.38
C LYS A 21 -8.71 4.61 -0.97
N GLY A 22 -9.17 3.37 -0.83
CA GLY A 22 -9.47 2.78 0.48
C GLY A 22 -8.23 2.70 1.38
N LEU A 23 -7.08 2.30 0.84
CA LEU A 23 -5.82 2.20 1.59
C LEU A 23 -5.37 3.57 2.10
N LEU A 24 -5.51 4.60 1.26
CA LEU A 24 -5.22 5.97 1.65
C LEU A 24 -6.14 6.45 2.79
N SER A 25 -7.43 6.10 2.76
CA SER A 25 -8.36 6.40 3.84
C SER A 25 -7.94 5.71 5.14
N ASP A 26 -7.77 4.39 5.10
CA ASP A 26 -7.37 3.58 6.26
C ASP A 26 -6.04 4.09 6.85
N THR A 27 -5.12 4.59 6.02
CA THR A 27 -3.82 5.13 6.47
C THR A 27 -3.99 6.46 7.20
N LYS A 28 -4.91 7.32 6.73
CA LYS A 28 -5.23 8.58 7.42
C LYS A 28 -5.87 8.31 8.77
N ASP A 29 -6.78 7.34 8.83
CA ASP A 29 -7.44 6.95 10.07
C ASP A 29 -6.43 6.37 11.08
N LEU A 30 -5.54 5.47 10.63
CA LEU A 30 -4.44 4.97 11.46
C LEU A 30 -3.56 6.12 11.97
N LEU A 31 -3.19 7.07 11.12
CA LEU A 31 -2.35 8.20 11.52
C LEU A 31 -3.04 9.07 12.59
N ALA A 32 -4.36 9.28 12.46
CA ALA A 32 -5.15 9.99 13.46
C ALA A 32 -5.15 9.25 14.81
N THR A 33 -5.40 7.94 14.80
CA THR A 33 -5.36 7.09 16.00
C THR A 33 -3.96 7.10 16.63
N LEU A 34 -2.91 6.95 15.81
CA LEU A 34 -1.53 6.99 16.26
C LEU A 34 -1.21 8.30 16.98
N LYS A 35 -1.51 9.46 16.37
CA LYS A 35 -1.26 10.78 16.98
C LYS A 35 -2.06 11.00 18.26
N SER A 36 -3.30 10.52 18.31
CA SER A 36 -4.14 10.62 19.51
C SER A 36 -3.63 9.78 20.69
N ARG A 37 -3.00 8.63 20.41
CA ARG A 37 -2.52 7.69 21.43
C ARG A 37 -1.06 7.90 21.80
N PHE A 38 -0.25 8.34 20.83
CA PHE A 38 1.18 8.55 20.92
C PHE A 38 1.50 9.95 20.38
N PRO A 39 1.19 11.01 21.14
CA PRO A 39 1.52 12.36 20.74
C PRO A 39 3.04 12.48 20.58
N ALA A 40 3.46 12.83 19.37
CA ALA A 40 4.87 13.01 19.03
C ALA A 40 5.02 14.33 18.29
N GLU A 41 6.02 15.12 18.67
CA GLU A 41 6.31 16.42 18.07
C GLU A 41 7.39 16.26 16.98
N GLY A 42 7.20 16.97 15.86
CA GLY A 42 8.15 17.01 14.74
C GLY A 42 7.84 16.02 13.61
N GLU A 43 8.65 16.08 12.55
CA GLU A 43 8.64 15.11 11.46
C GLU A 43 9.48 13.89 11.85
N HIS A 44 8.87 12.69 11.82
CA HIS A 44 9.59 11.44 11.99
C HIS A 44 9.85 10.79 10.63
N LYS A 45 11.12 10.51 10.33
CA LYS A 45 11.55 9.82 9.12
C LYS A 45 12.22 8.51 9.49
N LEU A 46 12.03 7.51 8.63
CA LEU A 46 12.72 6.23 8.72
C LEU A 46 13.54 6.09 7.45
N ASP A 47 14.86 5.92 7.58
CA ASP A 47 15.78 5.78 6.43
C ASP A 47 15.48 4.53 5.58
N SER A 48 14.74 3.57 6.13
CA SER A 48 14.27 2.37 5.44
C SER A 48 13.05 2.59 4.56
N LEU A 49 12.40 3.76 4.59
CA LEU A 49 11.26 4.06 3.74
C LEU A 49 11.72 4.23 2.28
N PRO A 50 10.98 3.64 1.31
CA PRO A 50 11.26 3.95 -0.08
C PRO A 50 11.07 5.45 -0.33
N VAL A 51 12.02 6.06 -1.06
CA VAL A 51 11.83 7.41 -1.59
C VAL A 51 10.67 7.34 -2.58
N LEU A 52 9.55 7.99 -2.25
CA LEU A 52 8.40 8.10 -3.14
C LEU A 52 8.85 8.80 -4.42
N SER A 53 9.09 8.02 -5.46
CA SER A 53 9.81 8.50 -6.65
C SER A 53 8.89 8.87 -7.80
N MET A 54 7.57 8.70 -7.68
CA MET A 54 6.65 8.97 -8.80
C MET A 54 5.92 10.29 -8.59
N SER A 55 6.31 11.29 -9.35
CA SER A 55 5.39 12.38 -9.69
C SER A 55 4.49 11.91 -10.83
N ALA A 56 3.21 12.30 -10.82
CA ALA A 56 2.30 12.00 -11.93
C ALA A 56 2.79 12.55 -13.29
N LEU A 57 3.68 13.55 -13.26
CA LEU A 57 4.36 14.11 -14.43
C LEU A 57 5.36 13.13 -15.07
N GLU A 58 6.00 12.27 -14.27
CA GLU A 58 6.94 11.26 -14.78
C GLU A 58 6.23 10.03 -15.36
N LEU A 59 4.97 9.78 -14.99
CA LEU A 59 4.18 8.65 -15.50
C LEU A 59 4.02 8.70 -17.02
N ALA A 60 3.94 9.89 -17.63
CA ALA A 60 3.87 10.04 -19.08
C ALA A 60 5.16 9.56 -19.80
N ASN A 61 6.29 9.57 -19.10
CA ASN A 61 7.60 9.17 -19.61
C ASN A 61 8.00 7.74 -19.23
N ILE A 62 7.23 7.06 -18.37
CA ILE A 62 7.50 5.70 -17.91
C ILE A 62 6.64 4.72 -18.72
N GLN A 63 7.25 3.63 -19.19
CA GLN A 63 6.51 2.50 -19.77
C GLN A 63 5.52 1.93 -18.74
N GLN A 64 4.24 1.77 -19.11
CA GLN A 64 3.17 1.38 -18.18
C GLN A 64 3.52 0.14 -17.33
N VAL A 65 4.13 -0.88 -17.94
CA VAL A 65 4.58 -2.11 -17.26
C VAL A 65 5.67 -1.82 -16.22
N ALA A 66 6.63 -0.95 -16.55
CA ALA A 66 7.68 -0.54 -15.61
C ALA A 66 7.10 0.27 -14.43
N ALA A 67 6.06 1.07 -14.68
CA ALA A 67 5.36 1.79 -13.62
C ALA A 67 4.65 0.84 -12.65
N LEU A 68 3.95 -0.17 -13.17
CA LEU A 68 3.28 -1.19 -12.36
C LEU A 68 4.26 -2.03 -11.55
N TRP A 69 5.38 -2.46 -12.15
CA TRP A 69 6.45 -3.18 -11.43
C TRP A 69 7.02 -2.36 -10.27
N ARG A 70 7.29 -1.08 -10.50
CA ARG A 70 7.83 -0.20 -9.47
C ARG A 70 6.83 0.01 -8.33
N LEU A 71 5.57 0.28 -8.66
CA LEU A 71 4.49 0.38 -7.68
C LEU A 71 4.37 -0.90 -6.84
N SER A 72 4.39 -2.07 -7.47
CA SER A 72 4.40 -3.37 -6.77
C SER A 72 5.59 -3.51 -5.82
N SER A 73 6.80 -3.13 -6.26
CA SER A 73 8.01 -3.16 -5.43
C SER A 73 7.89 -2.26 -4.19
N ASP A 74 7.39 -1.04 -4.37
CA ASP A 74 7.21 -0.07 -3.28
C ASP A 74 6.15 -0.55 -2.29
N LEU A 75 5.00 -1.03 -2.77
CA LEU A 75 3.95 -1.60 -1.91
C LEU A 75 4.43 -2.84 -1.15
N GLN A 76 5.29 -3.68 -1.74
CA GLN A 76 5.92 -4.78 -1.01
C GLN A 76 6.86 -4.31 0.11
N ARG A 77 7.57 -3.19 -0.07
CA ARG A 77 8.39 -2.59 1.00
C ARG A 77 7.50 -2.11 2.15
N TYR A 78 6.41 -1.40 1.83
CA TYR A 78 5.42 -0.99 2.84
C TYR A 78 4.80 -2.18 3.57
N ARG A 79 4.57 -3.31 2.89
CA ARG A 79 4.06 -4.53 3.54
C ARG A 79 5.03 -5.05 4.60
N ARG A 80 6.32 -5.14 4.27
CA ARG A 80 7.35 -5.56 5.23
C ARG A 80 7.47 -4.60 6.42
N LEU A 81 7.30 -3.31 6.18
CA LEU A 81 7.30 -2.30 7.25
C LEU A 81 6.09 -2.45 8.17
N LEU A 82 4.90 -2.70 7.64
CA LEU A 82 3.71 -3.00 8.45
C LEU A 82 3.89 -4.29 9.26
N GLU A 83 4.44 -5.36 8.65
CA GLU A 83 4.76 -6.61 9.34
C GLU A 83 5.76 -6.38 10.48
N TRP A 84 6.80 -5.59 10.25
CA TRP A 84 7.76 -5.20 11.28
C TRP A 84 7.09 -4.39 12.39
N LEU A 85 6.23 -3.43 12.05
CA LEU A 85 5.55 -2.57 13.00
C LEU A 85 4.61 -3.36 13.92
N ARG A 86 3.88 -4.34 13.38
CA ARG A 86 3.04 -5.27 14.15
C ARG A 86 3.86 -6.14 15.11
N ARG A 87 5.11 -6.44 14.75
CA ARG A 87 6.06 -7.18 15.60
C ARG A 87 6.79 -6.30 16.62
N ALA A 88 6.77 -4.98 16.46
CA ALA A 88 7.57 -4.02 17.24
C ALA A 88 7.13 -3.85 18.71
N GLY A 89 6.14 -4.62 19.18
CA GLY A 89 5.89 -4.85 20.60
C GLY A 89 4.49 -4.50 21.08
N SER A 90 4.26 -4.73 22.38
CA SER A 90 2.94 -4.57 23.03
C SER A 90 2.41 -3.13 23.01
N GLY A 91 3.30 -2.13 22.87
CA GLY A 91 2.93 -0.72 22.83
C GLY A 91 1.99 -0.37 21.67
N LEU A 92 2.06 -1.10 20.55
CA LEU A 92 1.23 -0.85 19.37
C LEU A 92 -0.01 -1.73 19.30
N ARG A 93 -0.30 -2.55 20.33
CA ARG A 93 -1.48 -3.43 20.36
C ARG A 93 -2.79 -2.68 20.15
N ALA A 94 -2.87 -1.44 20.62
CA ALA A 94 -4.06 -0.60 20.46
C ALA A 94 -4.34 -0.22 19.00
N LEU A 95 -3.36 -0.37 18.09
CA LEU A 95 -3.47 -0.08 16.67
C LEU A 95 -3.60 -1.35 15.82
N GLU A 96 -3.62 -2.53 16.45
CA GLU A 96 -3.59 -3.81 15.73
C GLU A 96 -4.78 -4.04 14.80
N PRO A 97 -6.02 -3.61 15.12
CA PRO A 97 -7.14 -3.69 14.19
C PRO A 97 -6.89 -2.90 12.90
N GLU A 98 -6.43 -1.65 13.02
CA GLU A 98 -6.14 -0.76 11.90
C GLU A 98 -4.95 -1.28 11.08
N LEU A 99 -3.88 -1.72 11.74
CA LEU A 99 -2.71 -2.33 11.10
C LEU A 99 -3.09 -3.61 10.34
N SER A 100 -3.98 -4.43 10.89
CA SER A 100 -4.49 -5.63 10.22
C SER A 100 -5.33 -5.29 8.99
N SER A 101 -6.20 -4.29 9.09
CA SER A 101 -7.01 -3.81 7.96
C SER A 101 -6.12 -3.29 6.81
N LEU A 102 -5.14 -2.45 7.14
CA LEU A 102 -4.17 -1.91 6.18
C LEU A 102 -3.38 -3.02 5.48
N GLN A 103 -2.86 -3.98 6.25
CA GLN A 103 -2.13 -5.11 5.68
C GLN A 103 -3.01 -5.93 4.73
N GLY A 104 -4.24 -6.28 5.15
CA GLY A 104 -5.15 -7.05 4.32
C GLY A 104 -5.51 -6.33 3.01
N ARG A 105 -5.70 -5.01 3.06
CA ARG A 105 -5.96 -4.22 1.85
C ARG A 105 -4.73 -4.11 0.95
N LEU A 106 -3.55 -3.91 1.53
CA LEU A 106 -2.29 -3.86 0.79
C LEU A 106 -2.02 -5.17 0.04
N GLU A 107 -2.23 -6.31 0.70
CA GLU A 107 -2.10 -7.63 0.08
C GLU A 107 -3.11 -7.83 -1.05
N ARG A 108 -4.34 -7.33 -0.93
CA ARG A 108 -5.34 -7.36 -2.01
C ARG A 108 -4.89 -6.53 -3.21
N ILE A 109 -4.27 -5.37 -3.00
CA ILE A 109 -3.73 -4.54 -4.08
C ILE A 109 -2.59 -5.28 -4.79
N LEU A 110 -1.64 -5.85 -4.04
CA LEU A 110 -0.52 -6.59 -4.60
C LEU A 110 -0.98 -7.76 -5.49
N ARG A 111 -1.92 -8.58 -5.00
CA ARG A 111 -2.50 -9.68 -5.80
C ARG A 111 -3.19 -9.21 -7.08
N ARG A 112 -3.76 -8.00 -7.09
CA ARG A 112 -4.42 -7.42 -8.27
C ARG A 112 -3.40 -6.86 -9.26
N LEU A 113 -2.34 -6.24 -8.76
CA LEU A 113 -1.23 -5.78 -9.59
C LEU A 113 -0.52 -6.94 -10.30
N GLU A 114 -0.41 -8.11 -9.67
CA GLU A 114 0.11 -9.34 -10.30
C GLU A 114 -0.74 -9.80 -11.51
N LEU A 115 -2.01 -9.40 -11.61
CA LEU A 115 -2.85 -9.70 -12.78
C LEU A 115 -2.68 -8.70 -13.93
N LEU A 116 -2.03 -7.57 -13.66
CA LEU A 116 -1.81 -6.46 -14.59
C LEU A 116 -0.38 -6.43 -15.16
N VAL A 117 0.52 -7.23 -14.61
CA VAL A 117 1.95 -7.31 -14.92
C VAL A 117 2.26 -8.61 -15.63
#